data_AF-A0A9D0YJZ4-F1
#
_entry.id   AF-A0A9D0YJZ4-F1
#
_cell.length_a   1.000
_cell.length_b   1.000
_cell.length_c   1.000
_cell.angle_alpha   90.00
_cell.angle_beta   90.00
_cell.angle_gamma   90.00
#
_symmetry.space_group_name_H-M   'P 1'
#
loop_
_entity.id
_entity.type
_entity.pdbx_description
1 polymer ?
#
loop_
_entity_poly.entity_id
_entity_poly.type
_entity_poly.pdbx_seq_one_letter_code
_entity_poly.pdbx_strand_id
1 'polypeptide(L)'
;MWLRESSCPEGLLFCSPQNSNRIASASSVSHKIKELLRYAGIVKEKEGAHLLRHTYGTLLYSKVKDLALVQEMMRHEPIPI
;
A
#
# COMPACT_ATOMS: atom_id res chain seq x y z
N MET A 1 -19.85 4.53 -0.66
CA MET A 1 -19.72 5.07 -2.02
C MET A 1 -18.49 5.98 -2.08
N TRP A 2 -17.30 5.40 -2.12
CA TRP A 2 -16.02 6.11 -2.24
C TRP A 2 -15.43 5.72 -3.58
N LEU A 3 -15.65 6.56 -4.58
CA LEU A 3 -14.92 6.68 -5.85
C LEU A 3 -15.70 7.76 -6.61
N ARG A 4 -15.58 9.03 -6.19
CA ARG A 4 -15.78 10.11 -7.16
C ARG A 4 -14.58 9.96 -8.10
N GLU A 5 -14.84 9.77 -9.40
CA GLU A 5 -13.79 9.81 -10.42
C GLU A 5 -12.95 11.06 -10.19
N SER A 6 -11.76 10.86 -9.64
CA SER A 6 -10.77 11.92 -9.54
C SER A 6 -10.42 12.27 -10.97
N SER A 7 -10.62 13.53 -11.37
CA SER A 7 -10.27 14.05 -12.69
C SER A 7 -8.74 14.18 -12.83
N CYS A 8 -8.03 13.08 -12.61
CA CYS A 8 -6.61 13.02 -12.88
C CYS A 8 -6.44 12.85 -14.40
N PRO A 9 -5.42 13.48 -15.00
CA PRO A 9 -5.18 13.37 -16.43
C PRO A 9 -4.89 11.92 -16.82
N GLU A 10 -5.17 11.62 -18.10
CA GLU A 10 -4.71 10.41 -18.77
C GLU A 10 -5.10 9.08 -18.10
N GLY A 11 -6.27 9.03 -17.44
CA GLY A 11 -6.78 7.80 -16.84
C GLY A 11 -6.02 7.33 -15.59
N LEU A 12 -5.21 8.21 -14.99
CA LEU A 12 -4.57 7.95 -13.71
C LEU A 12 -5.62 7.82 -12.60
N LEU A 13 -5.50 6.78 -11.78
CA LEU A 13 -6.39 6.58 -10.63
C LEU A 13 -6.10 7.57 -9.48
N PHE A 14 -4.84 7.99 -9.36
CA PHE A 14 -4.36 8.92 -8.34
C PHE A 14 -3.36 9.93 -8.91
N CYS A 15 -3.57 11.20 -8.58
CA CYS A 15 -2.69 12.32 -8.91
C CYS A 15 -2.22 13.04 -7.64
N SER A 16 -1.18 13.85 -7.78
CA SER A 16 -0.63 14.60 -6.65
C SER A 16 -1.66 15.57 -6.08
N PRO A 17 -1.83 15.64 -4.73
CA PRO A 17 -2.69 16.62 -4.10
C PRO A 17 -2.28 18.07 -4.39
N GLN A 18 -1.00 18.33 -4.66
CA GLN A 18 -0.49 19.68 -4.94
C GLN A 18 -0.61 20.07 -6.41
N ASN A 19 -0.66 19.10 -7.32
CA ASN A 19 -0.77 19.35 -8.75
C ASN A 19 -1.47 18.14 -9.39
N SER A 20 -2.73 18.32 -9.75
CA SER A 20 -3.55 17.27 -10.37
C SER A 20 -2.98 16.78 -11.70
N ASN A 21 -2.12 17.56 -12.37
CA ASN A 21 -1.47 17.17 -13.61
C ASN A 21 -0.22 16.29 -13.42
N ARG A 22 0.08 15.88 -12.17
CA ARG A 22 1.24 15.03 -11.85
C ARG A 22 0.81 13.75 -11.17
N ILE A 23 1.55 12.67 -11.42
CA ILE A 23 1.39 11.41 -10.69
C ILE A 23 1.62 11.61 -9.19
N ALA A 24 0.86 10.90 -8.36
CA ALA A 24 1.12 10.87 -6.93
C ALA A 24 2.49 10.20 -6.68
N SER A 25 3.36 10.87 -5.92
CA SER A 25 4.67 10.30 -5.58
C SER A 25 4.54 9.24 -4.48
N ALA A 26 5.40 8.22 -4.53
CA ALA A 26 5.47 7.19 -3.49
C ALA A 26 5.75 7.80 -2.10
N SER A 27 6.50 8.90 -2.03
CA SER A 27 6.78 9.63 -0.80
C SER A 27 5.55 10.33 -0.23
N SER A 28 4.73 10.98 -1.07
CA SER A 28 3.47 11.60 -0.64
C SER A 28 2.48 10.57 -0.09
N VAL A 29 2.33 9.43 -0.77
CA VAL A 29 1.48 8.32 -0.32
C VAL A 29 2.01 7.75 1.01
N SER A 30 3.33 7.52 1.09
CA SER A 30 3.95 7.01 2.32
C SER A 30 3.77 7.96 3.49
N HIS A 31 3.93 9.28 3.28
CA HIS A 31 3.74 10.28 4.31
C HIS A 31 2.30 10.27 4.84
N LYS A 32 1.30 10.19 3.95
CA LYS A 32 -0.10 10.14 4.37
C LYS A 32 -0.43 8.87 5.16
N ILE A 33 0.12 7.72 4.76
CA ILE A 33 -0.02 6.47 5.50
C ILE A 33 0.63 6.58 6.88
N LYS A 34 1.80 7.21 7.00
CA LYS A 34 2.43 7.46 8.30
C LYS A 34 1.55 8.31 9.22
N GLU A 35 0.97 9.38 8.69
CA GLU A 35 0.04 10.25 9.44
C GLU A 35 -1.14 9.43 9.99
N LEU A 36 -1.74 8.57 9.17
CA LEU A 36 -2.83 7.68 9.59
C LEU A 36 -2.40 6.65 10.64
N LEU A 37 -1.22 6.03 10.47
CA LEU A 37 -0.67 5.09 11.44
C LEU A 37 -0.41 5.77 12.79
N ARG A 38 0.17 6.98 12.78
CA ARG A 38 0.40 7.78 13.99
C ARG A 38 -0.90 8.19 14.66
N TYR A 39 -1.90 8.60 13.87
CA TYR A 39 -3.25 8.89 14.39
C TYR A 39 -3.87 7.67 15.09
N ALA A 40 -3.67 6.46 14.53
CA ALA A 40 -4.11 5.21 15.14
C ALA A 40 -3.24 4.74 16.33
N GLY A 41 -2.20 5.50 16.73
CA GLY A 41 -1.28 5.13 17.81
C GLY A 41 -0.26 4.04 17.42
N ILE A 42 -0.14 3.70 16.13
CA ILE A 42 0.79 2.69 15.63
C ILE A 42 2.09 3.37 15.21
N VAL A 43 3.07 3.39 16.11
CA VAL A 43 4.42 3.91 15.86
C VAL A 43 5.41 2.74 15.85
N LYS A 44 6.15 2.57 14.75
CA LYS A 44 7.10 1.47 14.51
C LYS A 44 8.38 2.04 13.89
N GLU A 45 9.52 1.34 13.96
CA GLU A 45 10.74 1.83 13.29
C GLU A 45 10.61 1.92 11.76
N LYS A 46 9.91 0.96 11.14
CA LYS A 46 9.61 0.97 9.70
C LYS A 46 8.19 1.49 9.49
N GLU A 47 8.04 2.80 9.35
CA GLU A 47 6.74 3.44 9.14
C GLU A 47 6.41 3.59 7.64
N GLY A 48 5.14 3.38 7.27
CA GLY A 48 4.62 3.69 5.93
C GLY A 48 4.02 2.50 5.20
N ALA A 49 3.81 2.66 3.88
CA ALA A 49 3.08 1.69 3.04
C ALA A 49 3.66 0.27 3.08
N HIS A 50 4.97 0.14 3.22
CA HIS A 50 5.65 -1.16 3.25
C HIS A 50 5.30 -1.97 4.50
N LEU A 51 5.07 -1.32 5.64
CA LEU A 51 4.58 -1.98 6.86
C LEU A 51 3.23 -2.65 6.61
N LEU A 52 2.31 -1.93 5.95
CA LEU A 52 0.99 -2.47 5.61
C LEU A 52 1.10 -3.69 4.68
N ARG A 53 2.02 -3.67 3.71
CA ARG A 53 2.29 -4.81 2.84
C ARG A 53 2.78 -6.03 3.64
N HIS A 54 3.69 -5.84 4.59
CA HIS A 54 4.11 -6.93 5.48
C HIS A 54 2.96 -7.43 6.36
N THR A 55 2.16 -6.53 6.94
CA THR A 55 0.99 -6.91 7.73
C THR A 55 0.01 -7.75 6.92
N TYR A 56 -0.24 -7.38 5.66
CA TYR A 56 -1.06 -8.18 4.75
C TYR A 56 -0.49 -9.59 4.54
N GLY A 57 0.81 -9.72 4.23
CA GLY A 57 1.45 -11.02 4.06
C GLY A 57 1.35 -11.91 5.32
N THR A 58 1.61 -11.34 6.50
CA THR A 58 1.49 -12.06 7.78
C THR A 58 0.06 -12.49 8.07
N LEU A 59 -0.93 -11.61 7.85
CA LEU A 59 -2.35 -11.94 8.06
C LEU A 59 -2.85 -12.99 7.06
N LEU A 60 -2.45 -12.87 5.79
CA LEU A 60 -2.84 -13.81 4.74
C LEU A 60 -2.31 -15.21 5.05
N TYR A 61 -1.04 -15.32 5.42
CA TYR A 61 -0.47 -16.60 5.85
C TYR A 61 -1.13 -17.14 7.13
N SER A 62 -1.39 -16.28 8.11
CA SER A 62 -2.06 -16.69 9.36
C SER A 62 -3.46 -17.27 9.14
N LYS A 63 -4.19 -16.79 8.12
CA LYS A 63 -5.56 -17.24 7.80
C LYS A 63 -5.59 -18.44 6.88
N VAL A 64 -4.78 -18.45 5.82
CA VAL A 64 -4.84 -19.48 4.78
C VAL A 64 -3.91 -20.67 5.12
N LYS A 65 -2.80 -20.41 5.82
CA LYS A 65 -1.69 -21.36 6.06
C LYS A 65 -1.11 -22.01 4.81
N ASP A 66 -1.39 -21.45 3.64
CA ASP A 66 -0.87 -21.89 2.35
C ASP A 66 0.18 -20.88 1.87
N LEU A 67 1.43 -21.34 1.77
CA LEU A 67 2.54 -20.51 1.35
C LEU A 67 2.51 -20.21 -0.16
N ALA A 68 2.00 -21.13 -0.98
CA ALA A 68 1.91 -20.95 -2.43
C ALA A 68 0.87 -19.88 -2.78
N LEU A 69 -0.28 -19.87 -2.10
CA LEU A 69 -1.29 -18.82 -2.29
C LEU A 69 -0.78 -17.45 -1.83
N VAL A 70 -0.03 -17.39 -0.73
CA VAL A 70 0.58 -16.13 -0.25
C VAL A 70 1.58 -15.59 -1.27
N GLN A 71 2.37 -16.47 -1.90
CA GLN A 71 3.32 -16.09 -2.95
C GLN A 71 2.61 -15.57 -4.21
N GLU A 72 1.52 -16.20 -4.63
CA GLU A 72 0.71 -15.76 -5.78
C GLU A 72 0.10 -14.37 -5.55
N MET A 73 -0.47 -14.15 -4.35
CA MET A 73 -1.15 -12.90 -3.99
C MET A 73 -0.17 -11.74 -3.73
N MET A 74 1.04 -12.04 -3.26
CA MET A 74 2.08 -11.04 -3.02
C MET A 74 2.97 -10.78 -4.25
N ARG A 75 2.88 -11.64 -5.28
CA ARG A 75 3.76 -11.65 -6.47
C ARG A 75 5.24 -11.45 -6.11
N HIS A 76 5.75 -12.22 -5.16
CA HIS A 76 7.19 -12.27 -4.93
C HIS A 76 7.83 -13.12 -6.04
N GLU A 77 8.94 -12.66 -6.62
CA GLU A 77 9.81 -13.55 -7.41
C GLU A 77 10.10 -14.82 -6.57
N PRO A 78 10.15 -16.00 -7.20
CA PRO A 78 10.26 -17.26 -6.48
C PRO A 78 11.51 -17.26 -5.58
N ILE A 79 11.33 -17.68 -4.33
CA ILE A 79 12.45 -18.05 -3.47
C ILE A 79 12.98 -19.39 -4.01
N PRO A 80 14.25 -19.49 -4.45
CA PRO A 80 14.78 -20.77 -4.90
C PRO A 80 14.87 -21.70 -3.69
N ILE A 81 14.16 -22.82 -3.76
CA ILE A 81 14.35 -23.99 -2.90
C ILE A 81 15.47 -24.87 -3.44
#